data_AF-A0A060BW68-F1
#
_entry.id   AF-A0A060BW68-F1
#
_cell.length_a   1.000
_cell.length_b   1.000
_cell.length_c   1.000
_cell.angle_alpha   90.00
_cell.angle_beta   90.00
_cell.angle_gamma   90.00
#
_symmetry.space_group_name_H-M   'P 1'
#
loop_
_entity.id
_entity.type
_entity.pdbx_description
1 polymer ?
#
loop_
_entity_poly.entity_id
_entity_poly.type
_entity_poly.pdbx_seq_one_letter_code
_entity_poly.pdbx_strand_id
1 'polypeptide(L)' 'KPGIFFRGTFNLNKTGDTWIDMSRYQKGIVWINGHNLGRYWNIGPQSRLYCPASWLNTGQNEVIVFDQHQLNSATIN' A
#
# COMPACT_ATOMS: atom_id res chain seq x y z
N LYS A 1 -18.16 3.65 11.02
CA LYS A 1 -17.40 2.91 9.97
C LYS A 1 -16.24 2.21 10.66
N PRO A 2 -16.03 0.90 10.45
CA PRO A 2 -15.18 0.09 11.33
C PRO A 2 -13.70 0.46 11.26
N GLY A 3 -13.16 0.84 10.10
CA GLY A 3 -11.74 1.15 9.94
C GLY A 3 -10.87 -0.09 10.18
N ILE A 4 -10.42 -0.75 9.12
CA ILE A 4 -9.71 -2.03 9.21
C ILE A 4 -8.27 -1.88 8.76
N PHE A 5 -7.36 -2.53 9.49
CA PHE A 5 -5.98 -2.70 9.10
C PHE A 5 -5.79 -4.06 8.40
N PHE A 6 -5.16 -4.03 7.24
CA PHE A 6 -4.70 -5.20 6.50
C PHE A 6 -3.18 -5.21 6.48
N ARG A 7 -2.59 -6.40 6.64
CA ARG A 7 -1.13 -6.62 6.57
C ARG A 7 -0.85 -7.67 5.49
N GLY A 8 0.17 -7.42 4.69
CA GLY A 8 0.68 -8.35 3.69
C GLY A 8 2.20 -8.26 3.58
N THR A 9 2.81 -9.25 2.91
CA THR A 9 4.23 -9.26 2.61
C THR A 9 4.50 -9.64 1.17
N PHE A 10 5.63 -9.21 0.62
CA PHE A 10 6.09 -9.54 -0.73
C PHE A 10 7.62 -9.62 -0.77
N ASN A 11 8.18 -10.38 -1.71
CA ASN A 11 9.63 -10.52 -1.88
C ASN A 11 10.12 -9.81 -3.14
N LEU A 12 11.26 -9.12 -3.04
CA LEU A 12 11.94 -8.47 -4.16
C LEU A 12 13.37 -8.97 -4.33
N ASN A 13 13.76 -9.34 -5.55
CA ASN A 13 15.15 -9.70 -5.86
C ASN A 13 16.04 -8.46 -6.09
N LYS A 14 15.42 -7.32 -6.43
CA LYS A 14 16.07 -6.02 -6.63
C LYS A 14 15.09 -4.91 -6.25
N THR A 15 15.60 -3.79 -5.74
CA THR A 15 14.79 -2.62 -5.42
C THR A 15 14.82 -1.61 -6.57
N GLY A 16 13.82 -0.74 -6.59
CA GLY A 16 13.68 0.35 -7.55
C GLY A 16 12.48 1.19 -7.18
N ASP A 17 12.47 2.43 -7.66
CA ASP A 17 11.32 3.32 -7.51
C ASP A 17 10.10 2.68 -8.14
N THR A 18 8.97 2.72 -7.44
CA THR A 18 7.75 2.07 -7.90
C THR A 18 6.50 2.84 -7.48
N TRP A 19 5.35 2.33 -7.92
CA TRP A 19 4.03 2.85 -7.60
C TRP A 19 3.20 1.73 -6.99
N ILE A 20 2.57 1.99 -5.84
CA ILE A 20 1.67 1.07 -5.17
C ILE A 20 0.24 1.35 -5.66
N ASP A 21 -0.37 0.38 -6.35
CA ASP A 21 -1.70 0.52 -6.93
C ASP A 21 -2.82 0.26 -5.91
N MET A 22 -3.54 1.32 -5.56
CA MET A 22 -4.63 1.28 -4.57
C MET A 22 -6.01 1.24 -5.20
N SER A 23 -6.13 0.96 -6.51
CA SER A 23 -7.42 0.90 -7.24
C SER A 23 -8.41 -0.13 -6.70
N ARG A 24 -7.93 -1.15 -5.96
CA ARG A 24 -8.75 -2.19 -5.33
C ARG A 24 -9.16 -1.89 -3.88
N TYR A 25 -8.71 -0.76 -3.35
CA TYR A 25 -9.07 -0.26 -2.03
C TYR A 25 -9.99 0.97 -2.14
N GLN A 26 -10.62 1.39 -1.04
CA GLN A 26 -11.61 2.47 -1.06
C GLN A 26 -11.05 3.81 -0.57
N LYS A 27 -10.65 3.90 0.70
CA LYS A 27 -10.14 5.16 1.27
C LYS A 27 -9.32 4.90 2.53
N GLY A 28 -8.09 5.39 2.56
CA GLY A 28 -7.26 5.19 3.73
C GLY A 28 -5.80 5.62 3.58
N ILE A 29 -4.90 4.90 4.24
CA ILE A 29 -3.47 5.19 4.32
C ILE A 29 -2.68 3.89 4.11
N VAL A 30 -1.52 3.98 3.46
CA VAL A 30 -0.62 2.84 3.20
C VAL A 30 0.74 3.08 3.86
N TRP A 31 1.33 2.00 4.37
CA TRP A 31 2.71 1.96 4.82
C TRP A 31 3.48 0.86 4.11
N ILE A 32 4.75 1.13 3.80
CA ILE A 32 5.72 0.15 3.29
C ILE A 32 6.90 0.11 4.27
N ASN A 33 7.19 -1.06 4.84
CA ASN A 33 8.29 -1.24 5.81
C ASN A 33 8.29 -0.19 6.94
N GLY A 34 7.11 0.17 7.45
CA GLY A 34 6.94 1.19 8.49
C GLY A 34 6.91 2.65 8.01
N HIS A 35 7.26 2.93 6.75
CA HIS A 35 7.18 4.28 6.17
C HIS A 35 5.76 4.59 5.67
N ASN A 36 5.19 5.71 6.11
CA ASN A 36 3.87 6.17 5.69
C ASN A 36 3.93 6.73 4.26
N LEU A 37 3.32 6.02 3.30
CA LEU A 37 3.27 6.37 1.89
C LEU A 37 2.24 7.45 1.57
N GLY A 38 1.31 7.68 2.49
CA GLY A 38 0.27 8.71 2.37
C GLY A 38 -1.13 8.14 2.14
N ARG A 39 -2.04 9.05 1.75
CA ARG A 39 -3.47 8.79 1.63
C ARG A 39 -3.83 8.35 0.22
N TYR A 40 -4.73 7.38 0.10
CA TYR A 40 -5.41 7.05 -1.15
C TYR A 40 -6.91 7.23 -1.00
N TRP A 41 -7.59 7.49 -2.12
CA TRP A 41 -9.04 7.48 -2.21
C TRP A 41 -9.47 7.15 -3.63
N ASN A 42 -10.30 6.12 -3.80
CA ASN A 42 -10.77 5.63 -5.09
C ASN A 42 -11.58 6.64 -5.92
N ILE A 43 -11.96 7.79 -5.37
CA ILE A 43 -12.58 8.89 -6.13
C ILE A 43 -11.59 9.51 -7.15
N GLY A 44 -10.29 9.29 -6.98
CA GLY A 44 -9.26 9.76 -7.89
C GLY A 44 -8.96 11.27 -7.77
N PRO A 45 -8.22 11.84 -8.75
CA PRO A 45 -7.67 11.17 -9.94
C PRO A 45 -6.48 10.26 -9.65
N GLN A 46 -5.86 10.38 -8.47
CA GLN A 46 -4.71 9.56 -8.08
C GLN A 46 -5.15 8.19 -7.58
N SER A 47 -4.74 7.12 -8.27
CA SER A 47 -4.98 5.72 -7.89
C SER A 47 -3.73 5.01 -7.35
N ARG A 48 -2.56 5.63 -7.50
CA ARG A 48 -1.26 5.05 -7.11
C ARG A 48 -0.45 5.97 -6.24
N LEU A 49 0.31 5.39 -5.32
CA LEU A 49 1.22 6.11 -4.43
C LEU A 49 2.67 5.78 -4.78
N TYR A 50 3.50 6.81 -4.95
CA TYR A 50 4.93 6.63 -5.22
C TYR A 50 5.63 6.00 -4.00
N CYS A 51 6.46 5.00 -4.23
CA CYS A 51 7.32 4.38 -3.24
C CYS A 51 8.78 4.49 -3.67
N PRO A 52 9.62 5.24 -2.94
CA PRO A 52 11.04 5.32 -3.21
C PRO A 52 11.73 3.96 -3.05
N ALA A 53 12.72 3.67 -3.90
CA ALA A 53 13.56 2.48 -3.80
C ALA A 53 14.20 2.32 -2.41
N SER A 54 14.54 3.45 -1.76
CA SER A 54 15.16 3.48 -0.43
C SER A 54 14.25 3.01 0.70
N TRP A 55 12.94 2.86 0.46
CA TRP A 55 11.97 2.33 1.43
C TRP A 55 11.72 0.84 1.25
N LEU A 56 12.34 0.22 0.23
CA LEU A 56 12.21 -1.19 -0.09
C LEU A 56 13.48 -1.95 0.30
N ASN A 57 13.30 -3.22 0.66
CA ASN A 57 14.37 -4.15 0.96
C ASN A 57 14.51 -5.17 -0.18
N THR A 58 15.73 -5.61 -0.47
CA THR A 58 15.94 -6.88 -1.16
C THR A 58 15.54 -8.01 -0.20
N GLY A 59 14.73 -8.96 -0.67
CA GLY A 59 14.06 -9.95 0.16
C GLY A 59 12.67 -9.49 0.58
N GLN A 60 12.28 -9.78 1.83
CA GLN A 60 10.92 -9.58 2.30
C GLN A 60 10.63 -8.10 2.63
N ASN A 61 9.46 -7.64 2.21
CA ASN A 61 8.90 -6.33 2.47
C ASN A 61 7.51 -6.49 3.11
N GLU A 62 7.15 -5.57 4.00
CA GLU A 62 5.82 -5.48 4.61
C GLU A 62 5.03 -4.33 3.98
N VAL A 63 3.75 -4.59 3.73
CA VAL A 63 2.74 -3.56 3.45
C VAL A 63 1.65 -3.60 4.51
N ILE A 64 1.31 -2.43 5.04
CA ILE A 64 0.15 -2.23 5.90
C ILE A 64 -0.80 -1.25 5.21
N VAL A 65 -2.08 -1.59 5.17
CA VAL A 65 -3.13 -0.72 4.65
C VAL A 65 -4.17 -0.51 5.74
N PHE A 66 -4.41 0.75 6.10
CA PHE A 66 -5.62 1.13 6.81
C PHE A 66 -6.67 1.51 5.77
N ASP A 67 -7.87 0.94 5.83
CA ASP A 67 -9.01 1.32 4.98
C ASP A 67 -10.26 1.60 5.84
N GLN A 68 -10.94 2.70 5.55
CA GLN A 68 -12.12 3.16 6.30
C GLN A 68 -13.42 2.45 5.90
N HIS A 69 -13.42 1.72 4.77
CA HIS A 69 -14.62 1.16 4.15
C HIS A 69 -14.47 -0.30 3.69
N GLN A 70 -13.27 -0.76 3.35
CA GLN A 70 -13.03 -2.17 3.02
C GLN A 70 -13.28 -3.06 4.24
N LEU A 71 -13.91 -4.20 3.99
CA LEU A 71 -14.13 -5.25 4.98
C LEU A 71 -13.16 -6.42 4.78
N ASN A 72 -12.65 -6.59 3.56
CA ASN A 72 -11.76 -7.68 3.18
C ASN A 72 -10.47 -7.11 2.57
N SER A 73 -9.37 -7.86 2.67
CA SER A 73 -8.14 -7.50 1.96
C SER A 73 -8.29 -7.73 0.45
N ALA A 74 -7.47 -7.04 -0.34
CA ALA A 74 -7.34 -7.26 -1.77
C ALA A 74 -5.86 -7.28 -2.15
N THR A 75 -5.51 -8.03 -3.20
CA THR A 75 -4.14 -8.02 -3.73
C THR A 75 -3.85 -6.66 -4.37
N ILE A 76 -2.74 -6.04 -3.94
CA ILE A 76 -2.11 -4.89 -4.60
C ILE A 76 -1.31 -5.43 -5.79
N ASN A 77 -1.51 -4.84 -6.97
CA ASN A 77 -0.83 -5.24 -8.20
C ASN A 77 0.40 -4.36 -8.48
#